data_AF-A0A7V9B461-F1
#
_entry.id   AF-A0A7V9B461-F1
#
_cell.length_a   1.000
_cell.length_b   1.000
_cell.length_c   1.000
_cell.angle_alpha   90.00
_cell.angle_beta   90.00
_cell.angle_gamma   90.00
#
_symmetry.space_group_name_H-M   'P 1'
#
loop_
_entity.id
_entity.type
_entity.pdbx_description
1 polymer ?
#
loop_
_entity_poly.entity_id
_entity_poly.type
_entity_poly.pdbx_seq_one_letter_code
_entity_poly.pdbx_strand_id
1 'polypeptide(L)'
;MTATVGGVRHPAVRAASARREVARTSSTAYVLLFAVLAVLVLIGLVMVVSSSSVVGLHDEGSSWHYFSRQLIGVVGGSILFLLTVRVDYRRWRKLALPLYLATVGLLVAVLVPGVGVNVNGSSRWVDLGFMQLQPSEFAKLGTLLIVADLLARRQAWVGDPKRALQPALLWLGLVAALLMIQPNLGTTLVLGIVIFAVLFTAGAPGASLARWGGAGAVAALIATLGTPYRRARFLSFLDPWADPAAAGYQNIQAQVSLGSGGWLGVGLGESRAKWGFLPEAHTDFIFAIIGEELGLVGALTIVALFAALGYLGVRAAAQAPDAFGRLLAIGITTWFCVQAFVNVGAVVGILPITGVPLPFISFGSSAMLANMAAAGMLCNVCRSSRR
;
A
#
# COMPACT_ATOMS: atom_id res chain seq x y z
N MET A 1 31.03 -27.65 54.49
CA MET A 1 30.67 -28.76 53.60
C MET A 1 29.23 -28.54 53.14
N THR A 2 29.01 -27.77 52.08
CA THR A 2 27.69 -27.59 51.44
C THR A 2 27.94 -27.18 49.99
N ALA A 3 27.99 -28.18 49.10
CA ALA A 3 28.16 -27.98 47.67
C ALA A 3 26.83 -27.58 47.03
N THR A 4 26.83 -26.45 46.32
CA THR A 4 25.74 -25.97 45.47
C THR A 4 25.66 -26.84 44.20
N VAL A 5 24.62 -27.65 44.09
CA VAL A 5 24.31 -28.43 42.88
C VAL A 5 23.75 -27.48 41.81
N GLY A 6 24.62 -27.04 40.90
CA GLY A 6 24.24 -26.33 39.69
C GLY A 6 23.50 -27.28 38.74
N GLY A 7 22.17 -27.16 38.68
CA GLY A 7 21.32 -27.95 37.79
C GLY A 7 21.60 -27.66 36.31
N VAL A 8 22.36 -28.54 35.66
CA VAL A 8 22.55 -28.55 34.21
C VAL A 8 21.24 -28.99 33.55
N ARG A 9 20.39 -28.03 33.15
CA ARG A 9 19.20 -28.34 32.34
C ARG A 9 19.66 -28.88 30.97
N HIS A 10 19.28 -30.13 30.67
CA HIS A 10 19.63 -30.83 29.43
C HIS A 10 19.34 -29.97 28.16
N PRO A 11 20.26 -29.92 27.17
CA PRO A 11 20.11 -29.11 25.96
C PRO A 11 18.83 -29.42 25.14
N ALA A 12 18.33 -30.65 25.21
CA ALA A 12 17.07 -31.05 24.57
C ALA A 12 15.84 -30.32 25.15
N VAL A 13 15.82 -30.06 26.46
CA VAL A 13 14.71 -29.35 27.13
C VAL A 13 14.72 -27.86 26.78
N ARG A 14 15.92 -27.25 26.67
CA ARG A 14 16.09 -25.87 26.20
C ARG A 14 15.67 -25.68 24.74
N ALA A 15 16.01 -26.63 23.87
CA ALA A 15 15.60 -26.60 22.47
C ALA A 15 14.07 -26.76 22.31
N ALA A 16 13.44 -27.63 23.11
CA ALA A 16 12.00 -27.83 23.12
C ALA A 16 11.23 -26.61 23.66
N SER A 17 11.74 -25.96 24.72
CA SER A 17 11.14 -24.74 25.27
C SER A 17 11.25 -23.56 24.29
N ALA A 18 12.43 -23.36 23.68
CA ALA A 18 12.64 -22.33 22.67
C ALA A 18 11.73 -22.52 21.44
N ARG A 19 11.58 -23.75 20.95
CA ARG A 19 10.64 -24.08 19.86
C ARG A 19 9.18 -23.78 20.23
N ARG A 20 8.75 -24.09 21.46
CA ARG A 20 7.40 -23.78 21.94
C ARG A 20 7.15 -22.28 22.08
N GLU A 21 8.15 -21.52 22.50
CA GLU A 21 8.07 -20.07 22.66
C GLU A 21 8.00 -19.35 21.29
N VAL A 22 8.82 -19.78 20.32
CA VAL A 22 8.75 -19.29 18.93
C VAL A 22 7.40 -19.64 18.28
N ALA A 23 6.89 -20.86 18.49
CA ALA A 23 5.59 -21.27 17.96
C ALA A 23 4.41 -20.47 18.56
N ARG A 24 4.44 -20.20 19.89
CA ARG A 24 3.42 -19.39 20.56
C ARG A 24 3.45 -17.93 20.11
N THR A 25 4.64 -17.33 20.05
CA THR A 25 4.81 -15.92 19.64
C THR A 25 4.44 -15.68 18.18
N SER A 26 4.73 -16.62 17.26
CA SER A 26 4.27 -16.58 15.87
C SER A 26 2.74 -16.70 15.76
N SER A 27 2.09 -17.42 16.68
CA SER A 27 0.63 -17.53 16.69
C SER A 27 -0.06 -16.22 17.06
N THR A 28 0.43 -15.53 18.08
CA THR A 28 -0.12 -14.23 18.49
C THR A 28 0.12 -13.16 17.42
N ALA A 29 1.32 -13.12 16.81
CA ALA A 29 1.64 -12.13 15.77
C ALA A 29 0.72 -12.25 14.54
N TYR A 30 0.42 -13.49 14.10
CA TYR A 30 -0.53 -13.72 13.01
C TYR A 30 -1.94 -13.22 13.35
N VAL A 31 -2.44 -13.54 14.54
CA VAL A 31 -3.79 -13.12 14.98
C VAL A 31 -3.88 -11.61 15.08
N LEU A 32 -2.87 -10.96 15.65
CA LEU A 32 -2.81 -9.49 15.74
C LEU A 32 -2.74 -8.85 14.36
N LEU A 33 -1.93 -9.36 13.44
CA LEU A 33 -1.83 -8.82 12.09
C LEU A 33 -3.18 -8.93 11.36
N PHE A 34 -3.85 -10.08 11.46
CA PHE A 34 -5.18 -10.27 10.92
C PHE A 34 -6.20 -9.29 11.53
N ALA A 35 -6.18 -9.13 12.86
CA ALA A 35 -7.07 -8.20 13.55
C ALA A 35 -6.86 -6.75 13.10
N VAL A 36 -5.61 -6.28 12.99
CA VAL A 36 -5.28 -4.94 12.49
C VAL A 36 -5.83 -4.74 11.06
N LEU A 37 -5.61 -5.71 10.17
CA LEU A 37 -6.13 -5.65 8.80
C LEU A 37 -7.68 -5.62 8.77
N ALA A 38 -8.33 -6.45 9.58
CA ALA A 38 -9.78 -6.49 9.66
C ALA A 38 -10.35 -5.16 10.17
N VAL A 39 -9.74 -4.58 11.22
CA VAL A 39 -10.14 -3.27 11.74
C VAL A 39 -9.96 -2.17 10.70
N LEU A 40 -8.83 -2.14 9.97
CA LEU A 40 -8.61 -1.17 8.89
C LEU A 40 -9.69 -1.27 7.80
N VAL A 41 -10.06 -2.48 7.37
CA VAL A 41 -11.12 -2.69 6.37
C VAL A 41 -12.49 -2.28 6.89
N LEU A 42 -12.82 -2.60 8.15
CA LEU A 42 -14.10 -2.23 8.74
C LEU A 42 -14.24 -0.71 8.90
N ILE A 43 -13.19 -0.04 9.37
CA ILE A 43 -13.17 1.44 9.42
C ILE A 43 -13.29 1.99 8.00
N GLY A 44 -12.58 1.41 7.03
CA GLY A 44 -12.70 1.78 5.62
C GLY A 44 -14.13 1.73 5.10
N LEU A 45 -14.85 0.63 5.34
CA LEU A 45 -16.25 0.50 4.92
C LEU A 45 -17.14 1.59 5.53
N VAL A 46 -17.01 1.84 6.84
CA VAL A 46 -17.79 2.89 7.53
C VAL A 46 -17.47 4.27 6.95
N MET A 47 -16.19 4.58 6.77
CA MET A 47 -15.77 5.90 6.29
C MET A 47 -16.05 6.12 4.81
N VAL A 48 -16.03 5.07 3.97
CA VAL A 48 -16.48 5.17 2.57
C VAL A 48 -17.96 5.54 2.52
N VAL A 49 -18.83 4.89 3.31
CA VAL A 49 -20.26 5.29 3.39
C VAL A 49 -20.36 6.75 3.79
N SER A 50 -19.68 7.13 4.88
CA SER A 50 -19.81 8.48 5.44
C SER A 50 -19.32 9.57 4.48
N SER A 51 -18.17 9.36 3.83
CA SER A 51 -17.51 10.35 2.95
C SER A 51 -18.09 10.42 1.54
N SER A 52 -18.78 9.38 1.07
CA SER A 52 -19.30 9.30 -0.31
C SER A 52 -20.82 9.44 -0.41
N SER A 53 -21.57 9.45 0.69
CA SER A 53 -23.04 9.44 0.67
C SER A 53 -23.65 10.63 -0.07
N VAL A 54 -23.06 11.81 0.07
CA VAL A 54 -23.54 13.05 -0.55
C VAL A 54 -23.23 13.07 -2.04
N VAL A 55 -21.97 12.79 -2.40
CA VAL A 55 -21.51 12.70 -3.81
C VAL A 55 -22.26 11.61 -4.56
N GLY A 56 -22.43 10.42 -3.96
CA GLY A 56 -23.19 9.33 -4.57
C GLY A 56 -24.67 9.66 -4.77
N LEU A 57 -25.28 10.44 -3.89
CA LEU A 57 -26.65 10.92 -4.11
C LEU A 57 -26.72 11.93 -5.25
N HIS A 58 -25.75 12.85 -5.32
CA HIS A 58 -25.74 13.92 -6.31
C HIS A 58 -25.43 13.42 -7.73
N ASP A 59 -24.38 12.61 -7.87
CA ASP A 59 -23.82 12.22 -9.17
C ASP A 59 -24.45 10.92 -9.69
N GLU A 60 -24.77 9.99 -8.79
CA GLU A 60 -25.20 8.62 -9.13
C GLU A 60 -26.66 8.34 -8.71
N GLY A 61 -27.35 9.32 -8.11
CA GLY A 61 -28.73 9.19 -7.65
C GLY A 61 -28.93 8.29 -6.43
N SER A 62 -27.86 7.80 -5.79
CA SER A 62 -27.93 6.92 -4.62
C SER A 62 -26.73 7.07 -3.70
N SER A 63 -26.99 7.41 -2.42
CA SER A 63 -25.96 7.44 -1.37
C SER A 63 -25.26 6.10 -1.14
N TRP A 64 -25.83 4.99 -1.62
CA TRP A 64 -25.29 3.65 -1.46
C TRP A 64 -24.41 3.20 -2.64
N HIS A 65 -24.27 4.01 -3.69
CA HIS A 65 -23.56 3.63 -4.91
C HIS A 65 -22.11 3.17 -4.63
N TYR A 66 -21.31 4.06 -4.05
CA TYR A 66 -19.90 3.79 -3.75
C TYR A 66 -19.72 2.70 -2.70
N PHE A 67 -20.60 2.66 -1.68
CA PHE A 67 -20.58 1.59 -0.68
C PHE A 67 -20.80 0.22 -1.31
N SER A 68 -21.80 0.07 -2.19
CA SER A 68 -22.12 -1.20 -2.83
C SER A 68 -20.94 -1.71 -3.67
N ARG A 69 -20.28 -0.81 -4.42
CA ARG A 69 -19.05 -1.13 -5.16
C ARG A 69 -17.87 -1.48 -4.26
N GLN A 70 -17.69 -0.75 -3.17
CA GLN A 70 -16.64 -1.05 -2.19
C GLN A 70 -16.87 -2.42 -1.55
N LEU A 71 -18.13 -2.77 -1.25
CA LEU A 71 -18.52 -4.05 -0.69
C LEU A 71 -18.17 -5.20 -1.63
N ILE A 72 -18.40 -5.06 -2.95
CA ILE A 72 -17.92 -6.03 -3.96
C ILE A 72 -16.41 -6.21 -3.86
N GLY A 73 -15.66 -5.11 -3.74
CA GLY A 73 -14.22 -5.13 -3.54
C GLY A 73 -13.78 -5.83 -2.24
N VAL A 74 -14.50 -5.61 -1.14
CA VAL A 74 -14.21 -6.27 0.15
C VAL A 74 -14.55 -7.75 0.12
N VAL A 75 -15.69 -8.15 -0.46
CA VAL A 75 -16.07 -9.57 -0.58
C VAL A 75 -15.10 -10.31 -1.50
N GLY A 76 -14.85 -9.78 -2.70
CA GLY A 76 -13.86 -10.35 -3.62
C GLY A 76 -12.45 -10.37 -3.03
N GLY A 77 -12.08 -9.31 -2.31
CA GLY A 77 -10.79 -9.18 -1.64
C GLY A 77 -10.64 -10.20 -0.52
N SER A 78 -11.70 -10.43 0.26
CA SER A 78 -11.74 -11.46 1.30
C SER A 78 -11.56 -12.86 0.72
N ILE A 79 -12.15 -13.14 -0.44
CA ILE A 79 -11.91 -14.41 -1.16
C ILE A 79 -10.44 -14.52 -1.57
N LEU A 80 -9.85 -13.48 -2.16
CA LEU A 80 -8.43 -13.47 -2.53
C LEU A 80 -7.50 -13.62 -1.31
N PHE A 81 -7.80 -12.94 -0.21
CA PHE A 81 -7.09 -13.07 1.06
C PHE A 81 -7.13 -14.52 1.55
N LEU A 82 -8.31 -15.14 1.55
CA LEU A 82 -8.50 -16.53 1.96
C LEU A 82 -7.75 -17.53 1.06
N LEU A 83 -7.65 -17.24 -0.24
CA LEU A 83 -6.85 -18.03 -1.17
C LEU A 83 -5.36 -17.88 -0.89
N THR A 84 -4.85 -16.65 -0.83
CA THR A 84 -3.41 -16.38 -0.65
C THR A 84 -2.91 -16.75 0.76
N VAL A 85 -3.76 -16.65 1.78
CA VAL A 85 -3.42 -17.09 3.14
C VAL A 85 -3.41 -18.61 3.28
N ARG A 86 -4.15 -19.36 2.45
CA ARG A 86 -4.17 -20.84 2.52
C ARG A 86 -3.10 -21.49 1.66
N VAL A 87 -2.82 -20.94 0.48
CA VAL A 87 -1.79 -21.45 -0.43
C VAL A 87 -0.41 -21.07 0.12
N ASP A 88 0.50 -22.04 0.23
CA ASP A 88 1.89 -21.79 0.66
C ASP A 88 2.52 -20.69 -0.19
N TYR A 89 3.06 -19.65 0.47
CA TYR A 89 3.58 -18.48 -0.22
C TYR A 89 4.66 -18.81 -1.25
N ARG A 90 5.41 -19.92 -1.06
CA ARG A 90 6.45 -20.38 -1.97
C ARG A 90 5.92 -20.82 -3.33
N ARG A 91 4.64 -21.22 -3.42
CA ARG A 91 4.03 -21.62 -4.70
C ARG A 91 3.84 -20.44 -5.65
N TRP A 92 3.62 -19.24 -5.12
CA TRP A 92 3.49 -18.02 -5.93
C TRP A 92 4.77 -17.68 -6.69
N ARG A 93 5.94 -18.20 -6.28
CA ARG A 93 7.20 -18.05 -7.03
C ARG A 93 7.10 -18.59 -8.45
N LYS A 94 6.39 -19.71 -8.66
CA LYS A 94 6.19 -20.29 -10.00
C LYS A 94 5.27 -19.43 -10.86
N LEU A 95 4.38 -18.66 -10.23
CA LEU A 95 3.44 -17.77 -10.89
C LEU A 95 3.95 -16.33 -11.02
N ALA A 96 5.12 -16.00 -10.46
CA ALA A 96 5.65 -14.64 -10.46
C ALA A 96 5.80 -14.06 -11.87
N LEU A 97 6.38 -14.82 -12.80
CA LEU A 97 6.54 -14.40 -14.20
C LEU A 97 5.20 -14.33 -14.94
N PRO A 98 4.33 -15.36 -14.91
CA PRO A 98 2.99 -15.27 -15.49
C PRO A 98 2.16 -14.09 -14.97
N LEU A 99 2.15 -13.85 -13.65
CA LEU A 99 1.43 -12.73 -13.05
C LEU A 99 2.00 -11.39 -13.47
N TYR A 100 3.34 -11.26 -13.48
CA TYR A 100 3.99 -10.05 -13.97
C TYR A 100 3.62 -9.77 -15.43
N LEU A 101 3.77 -10.76 -16.33
CA LEU A 101 3.44 -10.60 -17.74
C LEU A 101 1.96 -10.31 -17.97
N ALA A 102 1.06 -10.94 -17.20
CA ALA A 102 -0.36 -10.63 -17.24
C ALA A 102 -0.63 -9.17 -16.84
N THR A 103 0.02 -8.66 -15.78
CA THR A 103 -0.14 -7.25 -15.37
C THR A 103 0.44 -6.26 -16.38
N VAL A 104 1.57 -6.59 -17.01
CA VAL A 104 2.13 -5.79 -18.11
C VAL A 104 1.18 -5.79 -19.31
N GLY A 105 0.65 -6.95 -19.68
CA GLY A 105 -0.35 -7.07 -20.75
C GLY A 105 -1.59 -6.23 -20.48
N LEU A 106 -2.10 -6.24 -19.24
CA LEU A 106 -3.23 -5.40 -18.84
C LEU A 106 -2.90 -3.90 -18.84
N LEU A 107 -1.69 -3.50 -18.41
CA LEU A 107 -1.25 -2.11 -18.49
C LEU A 107 -1.15 -1.62 -19.94
N VAL A 108 -0.69 -2.47 -20.86
CA VAL A 108 -0.68 -2.17 -22.29
C VAL A 108 -2.10 -2.13 -22.86
N ALA A 109 -2.96 -3.07 -22.46
CA ALA A 109 -4.35 -3.14 -22.93
C ALA A 109 -5.14 -1.86 -22.60
N VAL A 110 -4.93 -1.27 -21.42
CA VAL A 110 -5.59 -0.02 -21.03
C VAL A 110 -5.16 1.19 -21.90
N LEU A 111 -4.00 1.13 -22.54
CA LEU A 111 -3.54 2.15 -23.47
C LEU A 111 -4.20 2.04 -24.85
N VAL A 112 -4.82 0.91 -25.17
CA VAL A 112 -5.51 0.70 -26.45
C VAL A 112 -6.84 1.46 -26.45
N PRO A 113 -7.09 2.36 -27.42
CA PRO A 113 -8.36 3.05 -27.54
C PRO A 113 -9.53 2.07 -27.63
N GLY A 114 -10.59 2.30 -26.84
CA GLY A 114 -11.77 1.43 -26.78
C GLY A 114 -11.72 0.33 -25.71
N VAL A 115 -10.56 0.06 -25.12
CA VAL A 115 -10.43 -0.88 -23.98
C VAL A 115 -10.35 -0.13 -22.65
N GLY A 116 -9.50 0.90 -22.58
CA GLY A 116 -9.35 1.73 -21.39
C GLY A 116 -10.45 2.76 -21.24
N VAL A 117 -11.01 2.88 -20.03
CA VAL A 117 -11.91 3.98 -19.66
C VAL A 117 -11.08 5.20 -19.28
N ASN A 118 -11.38 6.33 -19.92
CA ASN A 118 -10.73 7.60 -19.64
C ASN A 118 -11.51 8.34 -18.55
N VAL A 119 -10.89 8.52 -17.38
CA VAL A 119 -11.41 9.38 -16.32
C VAL A 119 -10.37 10.45 -16.03
N ASN A 120 -10.79 11.71 -15.96
CA ASN A 120 -9.92 12.86 -15.71
C ASN A 120 -8.71 12.95 -16.66
N GLY A 121 -8.90 12.59 -17.93
CA GLY A 121 -7.86 12.69 -18.98
C GLY A 121 -6.83 11.57 -18.96
N SER A 122 -7.04 10.50 -18.19
CA SER A 122 -6.14 9.34 -18.15
C SER A 122 -6.91 8.02 -18.30
N SER A 123 -6.50 7.21 -19.27
CA SER A 123 -6.96 5.82 -19.40
C SER A 123 -6.18 4.94 -18.42
N ARG A 124 -6.79 4.57 -17.29
CA ARG A 124 -6.18 3.75 -16.23
C ARG A 124 -7.00 2.52 -15.84
N TRP A 125 -8.26 2.47 -16.26
CA TRP A 125 -9.22 1.48 -15.81
C TRP A 125 -9.73 0.64 -16.97
N VAL A 126 -9.97 -0.64 -16.71
CA VAL A 126 -10.76 -1.53 -17.55
C VAL A 126 -12.12 -1.66 -16.90
N ASP A 127 -13.19 -1.35 -17.63
CA ASP A 127 -14.54 -1.58 -17.13
C ASP A 127 -14.95 -3.03 -17.34
N LEU A 128 -15.28 -3.70 -16.25
CA LEU A 128 -15.82 -5.06 -16.25
C LEU A 128 -17.36 -5.06 -16.17
N GLY A 129 -18.00 -3.89 -16.23
CA GLY A 129 -19.43 -3.68 -16.06
C GLY A 129 -19.85 -3.61 -14.59
N PHE A 130 -19.44 -4.60 -13.78
CA PHE A 130 -19.74 -4.63 -12.34
C PHE A 130 -18.67 -3.94 -11.48
N MET A 131 -17.45 -3.76 -12.01
CA MET A 131 -16.38 -3.04 -11.34
C MET A 131 -15.38 -2.46 -12.35
N GLN A 132 -14.73 -1.36 -11.97
CA GLN A 132 -13.58 -0.84 -12.69
C GLN A 132 -12.31 -1.48 -12.12
N LEU A 133 -11.59 -2.23 -12.96
CA LEU A 133 -10.33 -2.86 -12.63
C LEU A 133 -9.19 -1.92 -13.00
N GLN A 134 -8.31 -1.64 -12.04
CA GLN A 134 -7.13 -0.81 -12.24
C GLN A 134 -5.88 -1.71 -12.27
N PRO A 135 -5.28 -1.96 -13.45
CA PRO A 135 -4.16 -2.89 -13.56
C PRO A 135 -2.94 -2.49 -12.73
N SER A 136 -2.74 -1.19 -12.48
CA SER A 136 -1.62 -0.68 -11.68
C SER A 136 -1.61 -1.21 -10.24
N GLU A 137 -2.78 -1.54 -9.68
CA GLU A 137 -2.88 -2.14 -8.34
C GLU A 137 -2.28 -3.55 -8.31
N PHE A 138 -2.56 -4.36 -9.33
CA PHE A 138 -2.00 -5.70 -9.48
C PHE A 138 -0.54 -5.68 -9.94
N ALA A 139 -0.15 -4.68 -10.74
CA ALA A 139 1.24 -4.51 -11.18
C ALA A 139 2.21 -4.32 -10.01
N LYS A 140 1.79 -3.67 -8.92
CA LYS A 140 2.59 -3.56 -7.68
C LYS A 140 2.93 -4.95 -7.12
N LEU A 141 1.91 -5.81 -7.00
CA LEU A 141 2.07 -7.18 -6.50
C LEU A 141 2.87 -8.06 -7.47
N GLY A 142 2.58 -7.99 -8.77
CA GLY A 142 3.30 -8.76 -9.80
C GLY A 142 4.79 -8.42 -9.85
N THR A 143 5.11 -7.13 -9.86
CA THR A 143 6.51 -6.63 -9.84
C THR A 143 7.22 -7.03 -8.55
N LEU A 144 6.54 -6.92 -7.41
CA LEU A 144 7.11 -7.36 -6.14
C LEU A 144 7.44 -8.86 -6.14
N LEU A 145 6.53 -9.71 -6.62
CA LEU A 145 6.73 -11.16 -6.68
C LEU A 145 7.92 -11.55 -7.57
N ILE A 146 8.02 -10.98 -8.78
CA ILE A 146 9.11 -11.32 -9.71
C ILE A 146 10.46 -10.82 -9.20
N VAL A 147 10.52 -9.62 -8.60
CA VAL A 147 11.76 -9.09 -8.02
C VAL A 147 12.18 -9.87 -6.78
N ALA A 148 11.24 -10.19 -5.88
CA ALA A 148 11.52 -11.00 -4.70
C ALA A 148 12.01 -12.40 -5.09
N ASP A 149 11.43 -13.05 -6.11
CA ASP A 149 11.90 -14.36 -6.60
C ASP A 149 13.29 -14.27 -7.24
N LEU A 150 13.53 -13.26 -8.07
CA LEU A 150 14.84 -13.00 -8.69
C LEU A 150 15.93 -12.87 -7.63
N LEU A 151 15.72 -12.01 -6.63
CA LEU A 151 16.69 -11.75 -5.57
C LEU A 151 16.87 -12.94 -4.63
N ALA A 152 15.80 -13.69 -4.34
CA ALA A 152 15.90 -14.93 -3.57
C ALA A 152 16.70 -16.01 -4.30
N ARG A 153 16.58 -16.13 -5.63
CA ARG A 153 17.38 -17.08 -6.44
C ARG A 153 18.83 -16.63 -6.60
N ARG A 154 19.06 -15.32 -6.67
CA ARG A 154 20.39 -14.73 -6.90
C ARG A 154 21.00 -14.14 -5.62
N GLN A 155 20.62 -14.66 -4.44
CA GLN A 155 21.05 -14.10 -3.16
C GLN A 155 22.58 -14.01 -3.04
N ALA A 156 23.32 -15.02 -3.53
CA ALA A 156 24.78 -15.03 -3.54
C ALA A 156 25.41 -13.92 -4.41
N TRP A 157 24.65 -13.37 -5.35
CA TRP A 157 25.09 -12.37 -6.33
C TRP A 157 24.48 -10.99 -6.09
N VAL A 158 23.81 -10.75 -4.96
CA VAL A 158 23.16 -9.45 -4.67
C VAL A 158 24.17 -8.30 -4.62
N GLY A 159 25.42 -8.59 -4.26
CA GLY A 159 26.52 -7.64 -4.33
C GLY A 159 26.95 -7.26 -5.74
N ASP A 160 26.65 -8.06 -6.76
CA ASP A 160 26.97 -7.79 -8.17
C ASP A 160 25.82 -7.01 -8.84
N PRO A 161 26.04 -5.72 -9.19
CA PRO A 161 24.99 -4.91 -9.80
C PRO A 161 24.44 -5.49 -11.10
N LYS A 162 25.26 -6.17 -11.92
CA LYS A 162 24.82 -6.69 -13.22
C LYS A 162 23.95 -7.93 -13.08
N ARG A 163 24.17 -8.73 -12.03
CA ARG A 163 23.49 -10.01 -11.83
C ARG A 163 22.21 -9.89 -11.02
N ALA A 164 22.12 -8.95 -10.08
CA ALA A 164 20.96 -8.82 -9.21
C ALA A 164 20.23 -7.48 -9.38
N LEU A 165 20.96 -6.36 -9.29
CA LEU A 165 20.35 -5.03 -9.25
C LEU A 165 19.77 -4.62 -10.61
N GLN A 166 20.55 -4.71 -11.68
CA GLN A 166 20.11 -4.32 -13.03
C GLN A 166 18.87 -5.10 -13.49
N PRO A 167 18.80 -6.45 -13.37
CA PRO A 167 17.59 -7.18 -13.75
C PRO A 167 16.37 -6.79 -12.91
N ALA A 168 16.55 -6.51 -11.61
CA ALA A 168 15.45 -6.01 -10.77
C ALA A 168 14.96 -4.62 -11.22
N LEU A 169 15.89 -3.72 -11.53
CA LEU A 169 15.57 -2.40 -12.07
C LEU A 169 14.96 -2.45 -13.47
N LEU A 170 15.26 -3.47 -14.28
CA LEU A 170 14.61 -3.66 -15.58
C LEU A 170 13.13 -4.06 -15.41
N TRP A 171 12.82 -4.99 -14.50
CA TRP A 171 11.43 -5.33 -14.18
C TRP A 171 10.66 -4.10 -13.64
N LEU A 172 11.26 -3.35 -12.72
CA LEU A 172 10.68 -2.10 -12.23
C LEU A 172 10.51 -1.08 -13.37
N GLY A 173 11.54 -0.89 -14.18
CA GLY A 173 11.61 0.13 -15.22
C GLY A 173 10.55 -0.04 -16.30
N LEU A 174 10.26 -1.29 -16.69
CA LEU A 174 9.19 -1.57 -17.66
C LEU A 174 7.81 -1.15 -17.11
N VAL A 175 7.47 -1.56 -15.90
CA VAL A 175 6.18 -1.18 -15.28
C VAL A 175 6.14 0.32 -15.01
N ALA A 176 7.21 0.91 -14.49
CA ALA A 176 7.31 2.35 -14.25
C ALA A 176 7.11 3.16 -15.54
N ALA A 177 7.71 2.73 -16.66
CA ALA A 177 7.52 3.39 -17.95
C ALA A 177 6.06 3.34 -18.40
N LEU A 178 5.42 2.17 -18.32
CA LEU A 178 4.00 2.03 -18.67
C LEU A 178 3.08 2.87 -17.78
N LEU A 179 3.34 2.91 -16.47
CA LEU A 179 2.59 3.75 -15.55
C LEU A 179 2.78 5.24 -15.84
N MET A 180 3.99 5.64 -16.26
CA MET A 180 4.24 7.03 -16.63
C MET A 180 3.58 7.45 -17.94
N ILE A 181 3.40 6.52 -18.87
CA ILE A 181 2.58 6.73 -20.09
C ILE A 181 1.10 6.91 -19.73
N GLN A 182 0.64 6.32 -18.61
CA GLN A 182 -0.70 6.49 -18.02
C GLN A 182 -0.81 7.68 -17.02
N PRO A 183 -0.02 8.74 -17.21
CA PRO A 183 0.36 9.75 -16.20
C PRO A 183 0.33 9.40 -14.69
N ASN A 184 0.65 8.16 -14.28
CA ASN A 184 0.46 7.70 -12.90
C ASN A 184 1.77 7.76 -12.07
N LEU A 185 2.18 8.98 -11.72
CA LEU A 185 3.41 9.22 -10.94
C LEU A 185 3.32 8.66 -9.51
N GLY A 186 2.20 8.83 -8.81
CA GLY A 186 2.05 8.39 -7.42
C GLY A 186 2.28 6.89 -7.25
N THR A 187 1.66 6.07 -8.11
CA THR A 187 1.87 4.61 -8.08
C THR A 187 3.30 4.23 -8.46
N THR A 188 3.90 4.96 -9.40
CA THR A 188 5.29 4.74 -9.83
C THR A 188 6.27 4.99 -8.69
N LEU A 189 6.08 6.06 -7.91
CA LEU A 189 6.89 6.39 -6.74
C LEU A 189 6.75 5.33 -5.64
N VAL A 190 5.51 4.94 -5.30
CA VAL A 190 5.26 3.89 -4.30
C VAL A 190 5.96 2.59 -4.71
N LEU A 191 5.79 2.16 -5.97
CA LEU A 191 6.43 0.95 -6.46
C LEU A 191 7.96 1.04 -6.44
N GLY A 192 8.53 2.18 -6.82
CA GLY A 192 9.96 2.43 -6.74
C GLY A 192 10.51 2.29 -5.32
N ILE A 193 9.86 2.91 -4.33
CA ILE A 193 10.26 2.82 -2.92
C ILE A 193 10.13 1.37 -2.41
N VAL A 194 9.08 0.65 -2.79
CA VAL A 194 8.88 -0.77 -2.43
C VAL A 194 10.01 -1.63 -2.95
N ILE A 195 10.34 -1.53 -4.24
CA ILE A 195 11.43 -2.31 -4.84
C ILE A 195 12.77 -1.93 -4.24
N PHE A 196 12.99 -0.65 -3.92
CA PHE A 196 14.21 -0.20 -3.26
C PHE A 196 14.37 -0.77 -1.86
N ALA A 197 13.30 -0.81 -1.06
CA ALA A 197 13.31 -1.43 0.27
C ALA A 197 13.59 -2.95 0.19
N VAL A 198 13.06 -3.62 -0.83
CA VAL A 198 13.34 -5.04 -1.10
C VAL A 198 14.81 -5.25 -1.50
N LEU A 199 15.37 -4.42 -2.37
CA LEU A 199 16.79 -4.47 -2.75
C LEU A 199 17.72 -4.20 -1.55
N PHE A 200 17.39 -3.21 -0.72
CA PHE A 200 18.10 -2.93 0.52
C PHE A 200 18.08 -4.15 1.45
N THR A 201 16.91 -4.75 1.66
CA THR A 201 16.75 -5.95 2.50
C THR A 201 17.47 -7.17 1.93
N ALA A 202 17.58 -7.28 0.60
CA ALA A 202 18.34 -8.34 -0.04
C ALA A 202 19.85 -8.23 0.19
N GLY A 203 20.34 -7.05 0.62
CA GLY A 203 21.75 -6.77 0.86
C GLY A 203 22.45 -6.09 -0.33
N ALA A 204 21.71 -5.36 -1.17
CA ALA A 204 22.31 -4.63 -2.29
C ALA A 204 23.30 -3.56 -1.78
N PRO A 205 24.44 -3.33 -2.48
CA PRO A 205 25.46 -2.39 -2.02
C PRO A 205 24.90 -0.96 -1.86
N GLY A 206 25.12 -0.34 -0.70
CA GLY A 206 24.60 1.00 -0.38
C GLY A 206 24.98 2.07 -1.40
N ALA A 207 26.20 2.04 -1.96
CA ALA A 207 26.62 2.96 -3.01
C ALA A 207 25.81 2.79 -4.31
N SER A 208 25.44 1.56 -4.67
CA SER A 208 24.60 1.31 -5.85
C SER A 208 23.17 1.76 -5.62
N LEU A 209 22.65 1.50 -4.42
CA LEU A 209 21.34 2.00 -3.98
C LEU A 209 21.31 3.53 -4.01
N ALA A 210 22.28 4.22 -3.43
CA ALA A 210 22.36 5.68 -3.44
C ALA A 210 22.39 6.24 -4.88
N ARG A 211 23.18 5.63 -5.78
CA ARG A 211 23.25 6.04 -7.18
C ARG A 211 21.91 5.91 -7.91
N TRP A 212 21.29 4.74 -7.84
CA TRP A 212 20.03 4.49 -8.56
C TRP A 212 18.84 5.18 -7.90
N GLY A 213 18.83 5.29 -6.57
CA GLY A 213 17.85 6.07 -5.82
C GLY A 213 17.94 7.56 -6.17
N GLY A 214 19.15 8.12 -6.23
CA GLY A 214 19.38 9.50 -6.67
C GLY A 214 18.91 9.71 -8.12
N ALA A 215 19.26 8.81 -9.04
CA ALA A 215 18.79 8.87 -10.42
C ALA A 215 17.25 8.82 -10.52
N GLY A 216 16.60 7.95 -9.74
CA GLY A 216 15.15 7.86 -9.66
C GLY A 216 14.50 9.13 -9.10
N ALA A 217 15.09 9.73 -8.06
CA ALA A 217 14.62 10.99 -7.50
C ALA A 217 14.73 12.16 -8.49
N VAL A 218 15.85 12.24 -9.22
CA VAL A 218 16.03 13.23 -10.30
C VAL A 218 14.99 13.02 -11.40
N ALA A 219 14.78 11.78 -11.84
CA ALA A 219 13.78 11.46 -12.85
C ALA A 219 12.35 11.83 -12.39
N ALA A 220 12.02 11.55 -11.13
CA ALA A 220 10.73 11.94 -10.54
C ALA A 220 10.56 13.46 -10.47
N LEU A 221 11.63 14.19 -10.12
CA LEU A 221 11.61 15.66 -10.08
C LEU A 221 11.40 16.24 -11.48
N ILE A 222 12.16 15.79 -12.48
CA ILE A 222 12.01 16.20 -13.87
C ILE A 222 10.58 15.90 -14.35
N ALA A 223 10.06 14.71 -14.07
CA ALA A 223 8.71 14.34 -14.45
C ALA A 223 7.65 15.25 -13.78
N THR A 224 7.86 15.61 -12.50
CA THR A 224 6.96 16.51 -11.77
C THR A 224 6.95 17.92 -12.35
N LEU A 225 8.13 18.47 -12.68
CA LEU A 225 8.26 19.83 -13.22
C LEU A 225 7.89 19.94 -14.70
N GLY A 226 7.98 18.84 -15.45
CA GLY A 226 7.78 18.81 -16.90
C GLY A 226 6.32 18.93 -17.37
N THR A 227 5.32 18.77 -16.48
CA THR A 227 3.90 18.92 -16.84
C THR A 227 3.26 20.03 -16.02
N PRO A 228 2.55 21.00 -16.65
CA PRO A 228 1.96 22.15 -15.94
C PRO A 228 1.12 21.76 -14.73
N TYR A 229 0.27 20.74 -14.87
CA TYR A 229 -0.57 20.22 -13.78
C TYR A 229 0.22 19.67 -12.58
N ARG A 230 1.24 18.84 -12.84
CA ARG A 230 2.08 18.26 -11.77
C ARG A 230 2.92 19.34 -11.08
N ARG A 231 3.44 20.29 -11.86
CA ARG A 231 4.15 21.45 -11.34
C ARG A 231 3.25 22.32 -10.46
N ALA A 232 2.00 22.56 -10.87
CA ALA A 232 1.03 23.32 -10.07
C ALA A 232 0.74 22.64 -8.73
N ARG A 233 0.54 21.30 -8.70
CA ARG A 233 0.38 20.54 -7.44
C ARG A 233 1.63 20.59 -6.54
N PHE A 234 2.82 20.60 -7.13
CA PHE A 234 4.06 20.70 -6.37
C PHE A 234 4.27 22.10 -5.77
N LEU A 235 4.00 23.16 -6.55
CA LEU A 235 4.14 24.54 -6.07
C LEU A 235 3.06 24.92 -5.06
N SER A 236 1.81 24.51 -5.29
CA SER A 236 0.70 24.70 -4.33
C SER A 236 0.83 23.88 -3.05
N PHE A 237 1.74 22.90 -3.00
CA PHE A 237 2.13 22.28 -1.74
C PHE A 237 3.07 23.19 -0.92
N LEU A 238 3.98 23.91 -1.59
CA LEU A 238 4.91 24.82 -0.92
C LEU A 238 4.20 26.09 -0.43
N ASP A 239 3.29 26.63 -1.24
CA ASP A 239 2.44 27.76 -0.88
C ASP A 239 1.00 27.53 -1.39
N PRO A 240 0.15 26.85 -0.61
CA PRO A 240 -1.26 26.65 -0.95
C PRO A 240 -2.05 27.95 -1.05
N TRP A 241 -1.63 28.99 -0.32
CA TRP A 241 -2.37 30.25 -0.20
C TRP A 241 -2.09 31.22 -1.35
N ALA A 242 -1.10 30.94 -2.20
CA ALA A 242 -0.86 31.68 -3.45
C ALA A 242 -2.02 31.56 -4.45
N ASP A 243 -2.75 30.44 -4.43
CA ASP A 243 -3.92 30.20 -5.28
C ASP A 243 -4.97 29.36 -4.51
N PRO A 244 -5.67 29.98 -3.54
CA PRO A 244 -6.56 29.26 -2.64
C PRO A 244 -7.86 28.82 -3.32
N ALA A 245 -8.20 29.38 -4.48
CA ALA A 245 -9.43 29.10 -5.21
C ALA A 245 -9.26 27.97 -6.24
N ALA A 246 -8.04 27.68 -6.70
CA ALA A 246 -7.78 26.60 -7.66
C ALA A 246 -6.72 25.62 -7.17
N ALA A 247 -5.44 25.84 -7.46
CA ALA A 247 -4.41 24.81 -7.24
C ALA A 247 -4.22 24.43 -5.77
N GLY A 248 -4.34 25.42 -4.85
CA GLY A 248 -4.21 25.22 -3.41
C GLY A 248 -5.49 24.80 -2.70
N TYR A 249 -6.65 24.86 -3.37
CA TYR A 249 -7.96 24.64 -2.76
C TYR A 249 -8.05 23.27 -2.05
N GLN A 250 -7.63 22.20 -2.72
CA GLN A 250 -7.67 20.85 -2.14
C GLN A 250 -6.79 20.71 -0.88
N ASN A 251 -5.59 21.30 -0.88
CA ASN A 251 -4.69 21.28 0.28
C ASN A 251 -5.29 22.04 1.47
N ILE A 252 -5.78 23.26 1.23
CA ILE A 252 -6.36 24.10 2.27
C ILE A 252 -7.60 23.42 2.87
N GLN A 253 -8.51 22.92 2.04
CA GLN A 253 -9.73 22.27 2.53
C GLN A 253 -9.45 21.01 3.33
N ALA A 254 -8.43 20.22 2.93
CA ALA A 254 -7.99 19.06 3.70
C ALA A 254 -7.49 19.46 5.09
N GLN A 255 -6.69 20.53 5.18
CA GLN A 255 -6.16 21.04 6.46
C GLN A 255 -7.24 21.68 7.33
N VAL A 256 -8.17 22.44 6.73
CA VAL A 256 -9.33 23.02 7.43
C VAL A 256 -10.21 21.91 8.02
N SER A 257 -10.44 20.83 7.27
CA SER A 257 -11.23 19.67 7.75
C SER A 257 -10.55 18.97 8.94
N LEU A 258 -9.21 18.81 8.89
CA LEU A 258 -8.46 18.29 10.04
C LEU A 258 -8.57 19.23 11.25
N GLY A 259 -8.51 20.54 11.03
CA GLY A 259 -8.62 21.55 12.08
C GLY A 259 -10.00 21.62 12.72
N SER A 260 -11.07 21.45 11.94
CA SER A 260 -12.45 21.53 12.43
C SER A 260 -12.88 20.35 13.30
N GLY A 261 -12.25 19.18 13.13
CA GLY A 261 -12.56 17.99 13.93
C GLY A 261 -12.15 18.09 15.41
N GLY A 262 -11.23 18.97 15.78
CA GLY A 262 -10.75 19.08 17.16
C GLY A 262 -10.24 17.74 17.73
N TRP A 263 -10.46 17.50 19.03
CA TRP A 263 -9.95 16.29 19.69
C TRP A 263 -10.77 15.03 19.42
N LEU A 264 -12.10 15.16 19.42
CA LEU A 264 -13.05 14.02 19.40
C LEU A 264 -13.88 13.93 18.10
N GLY A 265 -13.74 14.90 17.21
CA GLY A 265 -14.51 14.97 15.97
C GLY A 265 -15.81 15.73 16.12
N VAL A 266 -16.41 16.07 14.99
CA VAL A 266 -17.75 16.66 14.93
C VAL A 266 -18.87 15.62 15.01
N GLY A 267 -18.54 14.34 14.90
CA GLY A 267 -19.47 13.21 14.87
C GLY A 267 -19.43 12.46 13.53
N LEU A 268 -19.61 11.13 13.61
CA LEU A 268 -19.71 10.27 12.43
C LEU A 268 -20.90 10.71 11.57
N GLY A 269 -20.66 10.93 10.28
CA GLY A 269 -21.71 11.38 9.37
C GLY A 269 -21.90 12.89 9.31
N GLU A 270 -21.25 13.68 10.18
CA GLU A 270 -21.49 15.12 10.31
C GLU A 270 -20.40 16.00 9.65
N SER A 271 -19.47 15.40 8.87
CA SER A 271 -18.48 16.17 8.11
C SER A 271 -19.18 17.18 7.18
N ARG A 272 -18.67 18.42 7.19
CA ARG A 272 -19.09 19.45 6.23
C ARG A 272 -18.30 19.32 4.93
N ALA A 273 -17.05 18.87 5.00
CA ALA A 273 -16.17 18.73 3.85
C ALA A 273 -16.72 17.83 2.73
N LYS A 274 -17.48 16.77 3.09
CA LYS A 274 -18.12 15.86 2.12
C LYS A 274 -19.27 16.46 1.31
N TRP A 275 -19.76 17.66 1.64
CA TRP A 275 -20.81 18.35 0.88
C TRP A 275 -20.30 19.06 -0.38
N GLY A 276 -19.17 18.60 -0.93
CA GLY A 276 -18.53 19.16 -2.12
C GLY A 276 -17.44 20.19 -1.83
N PHE A 277 -17.19 20.54 -0.56
CA PHE A 277 -16.09 21.45 -0.21
C PHE A 277 -14.72 20.80 -0.39
N LEU A 278 -14.60 19.48 -0.22
CA LEU A 278 -13.38 18.74 -0.47
C LEU A 278 -13.59 17.75 -1.64
N PRO A 279 -13.04 18.03 -2.83
CA PRO A 279 -13.09 17.10 -3.95
C PRO A 279 -12.36 15.80 -3.62
N GLU A 280 -12.81 14.68 -4.18
CA GLU A 280 -12.17 13.36 -3.99
C GLU A 280 -12.05 12.94 -2.51
N ALA A 281 -13.01 13.39 -1.68
CA ALA A 281 -13.07 13.11 -0.24
C ALA A 281 -13.13 11.60 0.10
N HIS A 282 -13.73 10.78 -0.76
CA HIS A 282 -13.91 9.34 -0.51
C HIS A 282 -12.75 8.48 -1.04
N THR A 283 -11.84 9.07 -1.83
CA THR A 283 -10.68 8.42 -2.44
C THR A 283 -9.39 8.96 -1.78
N ASP A 284 -8.85 10.05 -2.30
CA ASP A 284 -7.52 10.56 -1.95
C ASP A 284 -7.50 11.33 -0.63
N PHE A 285 -8.64 11.91 -0.22
CA PHE A 285 -8.75 12.76 0.97
C PHE A 285 -9.57 12.15 2.11
N ILE A 286 -9.79 10.84 2.10
CA ILE A 286 -10.61 10.17 3.14
C ILE A 286 -10.05 10.37 4.55
N PHE A 287 -8.73 10.53 4.69
CA PHE A 287 -8.10 10.83 5.97
C PHE A 287 -8.51 12.21 6.54
N ALA A 288 -8.79 13.19 5.69
CA ALA A 288 -9.28 14.50 6.13
C ALA A 288 -10.68 14.38 6.74
N ILE A 289 -11.56 13.59 6.11
CA ILE A 289 -12.91 13.30 6.62
C ILE A 289 -12.85 12.51 7.93
N ILE A 290 -11.94 11.53 8.04
CA ILE A 290 -11.69 10.82 9.29
C ILE A 290 -11.29 11.80 10.40
N GLY A 291 -10.38 12.72 10.11
CA GLY A 291 -9.95 13.74 11.06
C GLY A 291 -11.05 14.71 11.45
N GLU A 292 -11.94 15.08 10.53
CA GLU A 292 -13.11 15.93 10.83
C GLU A 292 -14.14 15.19 11.70
N GLU A 293 -14.56 13.99 11.28
CA GLU A 293 -15.67 13.25 11.92
C GLU A 293 -15.27 12.59 13.25
N LEU A 294 -14.05 12.07 13.34
CA LEU A 294 -13.54 11.33 14.51
C LEU A 294 -12.48 12.10 15.31
N GLY A 295 -12.08 13.28 14.84
CA GLY A 295 -11.09 14.13 15.50
C GLY A 295 -9.68 13.56 15.49
N LEU A 296 -8.83 14.18 16.31
CA LEU A 296 -7.46 13.75 16.51
C LEU A 296 -7.36 12.29 16.98
N VAL A 297 -8.26 11.83 17.85
CA VAL A 297 -8.27 10.43 18.35
C VAL A 297 -8.47 9.44 17.20
N GLY A 298 -9.42 9.71 16.30
CA GLY A 298 -9.64 8.88 15.12
C GLY A 298 -8.42 8.86 14.19
N ALA A 299 -7.90 10.05 13.87
CA ALA A 299 -6.71 10.19 13.03
C ALA A 299 -5.49 9.44 13.60
N LEU A 300 -5.21 9.58 14.90
CA LEU A 300 -4.12 8.88 15.58
C LEU A 300 -4.35 7.38 15.63
N THR A 301 -5.60 6.92 15.75
CA THR A 301 -5.93 5.50 15.71
C THR A 301 -5.57 4.89 14.35
N ILE A 302 -5.85 5.57 13.24
CA ILE A 302 -5.45 5.11 11.90
C ILE A 302 -3.92 5.03 11.78
N VAL A 303 -3.21 6.07 12.23
CA VAL A 303 -1.74 6.09 12.22
C VAL A 303 -1.17 4.94 13.07
N ALA A 304 -1.75 4.71 14.25
CA ALA A 304 -1.35 3.62 15.14
C ALA A 304 -1.59 2.22 14.52
N LEU A 305 -2.71 2.03 13.81
CA LEU A 305 -3.01 0.77 13.11
C LEU A 305 -1.99 0.50 11.99
N PHE A 306 -1.62 1.51 11.19
CA PHE A 306 -0.58 1.36 10.18
C PHE A 306 0.82 1.17 10.79
N ALA A 307 1.13 1.81 11.91
CA ALA A 307 2.36 1.58 12.65
C ALA A 307 2.43 0.14 13.21
N ALA A 308 1.32 -0.37 13.76
CA ALA A 308 1.20 -1.75 14.21
C ALA A 308 1.34 -2.75 13.05
N LEU A 309 0.69 -2.47 11.90
CA LEU A 309 0.87 -3.26 10.68
C LEU A 309 2.34 -3.29 10.25
N GLY A 310 3.01 -2.14 10.24
CA GLY A 310 4.42 -2.01 9.90
C GLY A 310 5.31 -2.86 10.81
N TYR A 311 5.12 -2.72 12.12
CA TYR A 311 5.86 -3.49 13.13
C TYR A 311 5.64 -5.00 12.97
N LEU A 312 4.39 -5.44 12.86
CA LEU A 312 4.04 -6.86 12.72
C LEU A 312 4.53 -7.43 11.39
N GLY A 313 4.48 -6.65 10.31
CA GLY A 313 4.98 -7.02 8.99
C GLY A 313 6.51 -7.19 8.95
N VAL A 314 7.26 -6.24 9.53
CA VAL A 314 8.72 -6.36 9.67
C VAL A 314 9.08 -7.56 10.56
N ARG A 315 8.36 -7.77 11.66
CA ARG A 315 8.54 -8.94 12.53
C ARG A 315 8.29 -10.25 11.76
N ALA A 316 7.24 -10.31 10.94
CA ALA A 316 6.96 -11.47 10.09
C ALA A 316 8.09 -11.72 9.08
N ALA A 317 8.66 -10.67 8.49
CA ALA A 317 9.79 -10.79 7.59
C ALA A 317 11.06 -11.29 8.30
N ALA A 318 11.36 -10.76 9.49
CA ALA A 318 12.52 -11.18 10.29
C ALA A 318 12.44 -12.65 10.72
N GLN A 319 11.22 -13.17 10.90
CA GLN A 319 10.95 -14.56 11.27
C GLN A 319 10.67 -15.47 10.06
N ALA A 320 10.77 -14.97 8.83
CA ALA A 320 10.48 -15.76 7.64
C ALA A 320 11.54 -16.88 7.46
N PRO A 321 11.13 -18.12 7.15
CA PRO A 321 12.05 -19.26 7.09
C PRO A 321 12.94 -19.28 5.83
N ASP A 322 12.65 -18.46 4.82
CA ASP A 322 13.47 -18.34 3.61
C ASP A 322 13.52 -16.90 3.08
N ALA A 323 14.50 -16.65 2.21
CA ALA A 323 14.77 -15.33 1.65
C ALA A 323 13.59 -14.77 0.84
N PHE A 324 12.86 -15.62 0.10
CA PHE A 324 11.70 -15.15 -0.67
C PHE A 324 10.60 -14.65 0.27
N GLY A 325 10.28 -15.41 1.32
CA GLY A 325 9.31 -15.01 2.34
C GLY A 325 9.69 -13.69 3.02
N ARG A 326 10.97 -13.52 3.37
CA ARG A 326 11.49 -12.28 3.98
C ARG A 326 11.32 -11.08 3.06
N LEU A 327 11.73 -11.21 1.80
CA LEU A 327 11.66 -10.13 0.81
C LEU A 327 10.22 -9.78 0.45
N LEU A 328 9.34 -10.79 0.31
CA LEU A 328 7.92 -10.61 0.06
C LEU A 328 7.24 -9.87 1.22
N ALA A 329 7.51 -10.29 2.46
CA ALA A 329 6.94 -9.67 3.65
C ALA A 329 7.39 -8.22 3.81
N ILE A 330 8.69 -7.91 3.63
CA ILE A 330 9.16 -6.52 3.62
C ILE A 330 8.51 -5.73 2.50
N GLY A 331 8.45 -6.26 1.28
CA GLY A 331 7.87 -5.53 0.15
C GLY A 331 6.40 -5.17 0.37
N ILE A 332 5.57 -6.10 0.84
CA ILE A 332 4.15 -5.85 1.13
C ILE A 332 4.00 -4.85 2.29
N THR A 333 4.80 -5.02 3.34
CA THR A 333 4.76 -4.12 4.51
C THR A 333 5.14 -2.70 4.12
N THR A 334 6.26 -2.54 3.39
CA THR A 334 6.69 -1.24 2.85
C THR A 334 5.64 -0.65 1.94
N TRP A 335 5.00 -1.45 1.08
CA TRP A 335 3.94 -0.97 0.21
C TRP A 335 2.82 -0.32 1.02
N PHE A 336 2.25 -1.03 2.00
CA PHE A 336 1.16 -0.48 2.79
C PHE A 336 1.58 0.74 3.62
N CYS A 337 2.75 0.69 4.26
CA CYS A 337 3.24 1.81 5.09
C CYS A 337 3.58 3.05 4.28
N VAL A 338 4.27 2.91 3.14
CA VAL A 338 4.63 4.04 2.27
C VAL A 338 3.39 4.64 1.64
N GLN A 339 2.46 3.80 1.17
CA GLN A 339 1.21 4.28 0.59
C GLN A 339 0.38 5.06 1.62
N ALA A 340 0.29 4.56 2.85
CA ALA A 340 -0.38 5.27 3.94
C ALA A 340 0.35 6.57 4.33
N PHE A 341 1.68 6.55 4.42
CA PHE A 341 2.48 7.74 4.72
C PHE A 341 2.32 8.82 3.65
N VAL A 342 2.32 8.45 2.37
CA VAL A 342 2.11 9.39 1.27
C VAL A 342 0.72 10.01 1.31
N ASN A 343 -0.32 9.21 1.57
CA ASN A 343 -1.69 9.71 1.65
C ASN A 343 -1.89 10.63 2.87
N VAL A 344 -1.57 10.15 4.07
CA VAL A 344 -1.70 10.94 5.32
C VAL A 344 -0.80 12.17 5.27
N GLY A 345 0.43 12.02 4.79
CA GLY A 345 1.38 13.13 4.65
C GLY A 345 0.91 14.19 3.66
N ALA A 346 0.21 13.81 2.59
CA ALA A 346 -0.39 14.77 1.68
C ALA A 346 -1.53 15.55 2.34
N VAL A 347 -2.41 14.87 3.08
CA VAL A 347 -3.55 15.49 3.76
C VAL A 347 -3.12 16.44 4.89
N VAL A 348 -2.06 16.10 5.63
CA VAL A 348 -1.51 16.95 6.70
C VAL A 348 -0.64 18.10 6.15
N GLY A 349 -0.20 18.02 4.88
CA GLY A 349 0.66 19.03 4.25
C GLY A 349 2.16 18.85 4.50
N ILE A 350 2.61 17.61 4.70
CA ILE A 350 4.04 17.24 4.77
C ILE A 350 4.56 16.80 3.39
N LEU A 351 3.66 16.33 2.51
CA LEU A 351 3.98 15.87 1.15
C LEU A 351 3.01 16.50 0.13
N PRO A 352 3.39 16.58 -1.16
CA PRO A 352 2.47 17.02 -2.20
C PRO A 352 1.37 15.99 -2.47
N ILE A 353 0.22 16.45 -2.98
CA ILE A 353 -0.90 15.57 -3.38
C ILE A 353 -0.49 14.71 -4.58
N THR A 354 -0.39 13.39 -4.38
CA THR A 354 0.05 12.43 -5.41
C THR A 354 -1.09 11.61 -6.02
N GLY A 355 -2.30 11.67 -5.46
CA GLY A 355 -3.47 10.91 -5.91
C GLY A 355 -3.38 9.42 -5.62
N VAL A 356 -2.88 9.08 -4.44
CA VAL A 356 -2.65 7.71 -4.00
C VAL A 356 -3.60 7.40 -2.84
N PRO A 357 -4.47 6.37 -2.96
CA PRO A 357 -5.47 6.08 -1.94
C PRO A 357 -4.85 5.48 -0.68
N LEU A 358 -5.50 5.68 0.47
CA LEU A 358 -5.12 5.05 1.74
C LEU A 358 -5.47 3.55 1.70
N PRO A 359 -4.51 2.62 1.87
CA PRO A 359 -4.77 1.18 1.77
C PRO A 359 -5.88 0.74 2.73
N PHE A 360 -6.75 -0.17 2.27
CA PHE A 360 -7.88 -0.73 3.03
C PHE A 360 -8.99 0.26 3.44
N ILE A 361 -8.73 1.56 3.45
CA ILE A 361 -9.65 2.58 3.95
C ILE A 361 -10.34 3.32 2.80
N SER A 362 -9.58 3.88 1.88
CA SER A 362 -10.11 4.65 0.74
C SER A 362 -11.01 3.80 -0.17
N PHE A 363 -11.95 4.47 -0.84
CA PHE A 363 -12.73 3.86 -1.90
C PHE A 363 -11.83 3.40 -3.05
N GLY A 364 -12.04 2.17 -3.51
CA GLY A 364 -11.30 1.59 -4.62
C GLY A 364 -11.40 0.08 -4.63
N SER A 365 -12.41 -0.47 -5.30
CA SER A 365 -12.66 -1.91 -5.32
C SER A 365 -11.47 -2.71 -5.85
N SER A 366 -10.82 -2.26 -6.93
CA SER A 366 -9.62 -2.90 -7.49
C SER A 366 -8.42 -2.84 -6.54
N ALA A 367 -8.22 -1.71 -5.85
CA ALA A 367 -7.16 -1.57 -4.86
C ALA A 367 -7.42 -2.48 -3.66
N MET A 368 -8.68 -2.59 -3.21
CA MET A 368 -9.08 -3.51 -2.14
C MET A 368 -8.75 -4.97 -2.49
N LEU A 369 -9.04 -5.42 -3.72
CA LEU A 369 -8.69 -6.76 -4.19
C LEU A 369 -7.17 -7.02 -4.10
N ALA A 370 -6.36 -6.12 -4.65
CA ALA A 370 -4.91 -6.27 -4.68
C ALA A 370 -4.30 -6.21 -3.26
N ASN A 371 -4.76 -5.26 -2.44
CA ASN A 371 -4.30 -5.10 -1.06
C ASN A 371 -4.66 -6.32 -0.20
N MET A 372 -5.87 -6.86 -0.33
CA MET A 372 -6.28 -8.07 0.39
C MET A 372 -5.54 -9.33 -0.07
N ALA A 373 -5.28 -9.47 -1.38
CA ALA A 373 -4.45 -10.55 -1.90
C ALA A 373 -3.03 -10.51 -1.32
N ALA A 374 -2.40 -9.33 -1.33
CA ALA A 374 -1.08 -9.10 -0.74
C ALA A 374 -1.08 -9.31 0.78
N ALA A 375 -2.06 -8.78 1.50
CA ALA A 375 -2.20 -8.98 2.94
C ALA A 375 -2.31 -10.47 3.32
N GLY A 376 -3.05 -11.26 2.53
CA GLY A 376 -3.15 -12.70 2.75
C GLY A 376 -1.81 -13.42 2.54
N MET A 377 -0.97 -12.99 1.58
CA MET A 377 0.40 -13.49 1.44
C MET A 377 1.29 -13.12 2.64
N LEU A 378 1.19 -11.89 3.14
CA LEU A 378 1.93 -11.45 4.34
C LEU A 378 1.54 -12.28 5.57
N CYS A 379 0.24 -12.49 5.78
CA CYS A 379 -0.29 -13.38 6.82
C CYS A 379 0.18 -14.84 6.63
N ASN A 380 0.27 -15.32 5.38
CA ASN A 380 0.80 -16.65 5.08
C ASN A 380 2.27 -16.80 5.49
N VAL A 381 3.12 -15.80 5.19
CA VAL A 381 4.52 -15.76 5.63
C VAL A 381 4.61 -15.78 7.16
N CYS A 382 3.85 -14.90 7.84
CA CYS A 382 3.82 -14.82 9.31
C CYS A 382 3.42 -16.15 9.96
N ARG A 383 2.45 -16.86 9.37
CA ARG A 383 2.01 -18.19 9.83
C ARG A 383 3.04 -19.29 9.54
N SER A 384 3.81 -19.15 8.47
CA SER A 384 4.77 -20.17 8.03
C SER A 384 6.06 -20.18 8.84
N SER A 385 6.36 -19.12 9.59
CA SER A 385 7.42 -19.09 10.61
C SER A 385 7.28 -20.16 11.71
N ARG A 386 6.15 -20.88 11.75
CA ARG A 386 5.89 -22.01 12.65
C ARG A 386 6.47 -23.35 12.18
N ARG A 387 6.74 -23.51 10.88
CA ARG A 387 7.19 -24.76 10.25
C ARG A 387 8.66 -24.68 9.93
#